data_AF-A0A9P8JM98-F1
#
_entry.id   AF-A0A9P8JM98-F1
#
_cell.length_a   1.000
_cell.length_b   1.000
_cell.length_c   1.000
_cell.angle_alpha   90.00
_cell.angle_beta   90.00
_cell.angle_gamma   90.00
#
_symmetry.space_group_name_H-M   'P 1'
#
loop_
_entity.id
_entity.type
_entity.pdbx_description
1 polymer ?
#
loop_
_entity_poly.entity_id
_entity_poly.type
_entity_poly.pdbx_seq_one_letter_code
_entity_poly.pdbx_strand_id
1 'polypeptide(L)'
;MEEVVTLYGKIYHLWQTDKGHKLPLGEPQLMTSYTDYNQFDFDQKVGDRDRRFGEDHRHKRQVREYIKEPSIHEDADAAWKGGSHSKQSEKSSTMAHPSVMQDSHSAA
;
A
#
# COMPACT_ATOMS: atom_id res chain seq x y z
N MET A 1 14.57 13.24 -2.70
CA MET A 1 13.48 13.32 -1.70
C MET A 1 13.20 14.76 -1.30
N GLU A 2 14.17 15.68 -1.41
CA GLU A 2 14.00 17.11 -1.07
C GLU A 2 12.77 17.76 -1.74
N GLU A 3 12.55 17.50 -3.02
CA GLU A 3 11.45 18.10 -3.79
C GLU A 3 10.05 17.57 -3.42
N VAL A 4 9.99 16.40 -2.78
CA VAL A 4 8.73 15.65 -2.57
C VAL A 4 8.37 15.45 -1.11
N VAL A 5 9.26 15.78 -0.16
CA VAL A 5 9.03 15.56 1.27
C VAL A 5 7.86 16.41 1.80
N THR A 6 7.60 17.56 1.18
CA THR A 6 6.49 18.45 1.53
C THR A 6 5.16 18.03 0.92
N LEU A 7 5.14 17.01 0.06
CA LEU A 7 3.95 16.54 -0.63
C LEU A 7 3.24 15.46 0.19
N TYR A 8 2.20 15.84 0.90
CA TYR A 8 1.26 14.95 1.57
C TYR A 8 -0.16 15.33 1.16
N GLY A 9 -1.05 14.35 0.99
CA GLY A 9 -2.40 14.67 0.55
C GLY A 9 -3.33 13.49 0.35
N LYS A 10 -4.40 13.78 -0.39
CA LYS A 10 -5.48 12.86 -0.74
C LYS A 10 -5.45 12.60 -2.23
N ILE A 11 -5.49 11.34 -2.62
CA ILE A 11 -5.47 10.94 -4.03
C ILE A 11 -6.62 9.95 -4.25
N TYR A 12 -7.38 10.13 -5.32
CA TYR A 12 -8.27 9.07 -5.80
C TYR A 12 -7.50 8.14 -6.72
N HIS A 13 -7.42 6.87 -6.36
CA HIS A 13 -6.82 5.81 -7.15
C HIS A 13 -7.92 5.03 -7.87
N LEU A 14 -7.89 5.00 -9.20
CA LEU A 14 -8.91 4.33 -10.02
C LEU A 14 -8.43 2.97 -10.54
N TRP A 15 -7.17 2.59 -10.28
CA TRP A 15 -6.61 1.37 -10.84
C TRP A 15 -6.57 0.23 -9.82
N GLN A 16 -7.35 -0.82 -10.06
CA GLN A 16 -7.35 -2.06 -9.27
C GLN A 16 -6.70 -3.18 -10.11
N THR A 17 -5.37 -3.32 -10.01
CA THR A 17 -4.56 -4.23 -10.87
C THR A 17 -4.85 -5.70 -10.64
N ASP A 18 -5.33 -6.06 -9.46
CA ASP A 18 -5.71 -7.42 -9.05
C ASP A 18 -7.03 -7.90 -9.67
N LYS A 19 -7.88 -6.99 -10.15
CA LYS A 19 -9.17 -7.32 -10.78
C LYS A 19 -9.07 -7.70 -12.27
N GLY A 20 -7.87 -7.67 -12.86
CA GLY A 20 -7.64 -8.11 -14.25
C GLY A 20 -8.24 -7.19 -15.34
N HIS A 21 -8.58 -5.95 -15.01
CA HIS A 21 -9.09 -4.99 -16.00
C HIS A 21 -7.99 -4.55 -16.99
N LYS A 22 -8.34 -4.48 -18.28
CA LYS A 22 -7.42 -4.02 -19.34
C LYS A 22 -7.13 -2.51 -19.28
N LEU A 23 -8.06 -1.73 -18.73
CA LEU A 23 -7.94 -0.28 -18.57
C LEU A 23 -8.17 0.08 -17.08
N PRO A 24 -7.53 1.15 -16.57
CA PRO A 24 -7.63 1.57 -15.17
C PRO A 24 -8.95 2.32 -14.88
N LEU A 25 -10.08 1.68 -15.19
CA LEU A 25 -11.43 2.22 -15.04
C LEU A 25 -12.15 1.61 -13.83
N GLY A 26 -11.47 1.55 -12.69
CA GLY A 26 -12.06 1.10 -11.43
C GLY A 26 -12.86 2.21 -10.75
N GLU A 27 -13.65 1.80 -9.77
CA GLU A 27 -14.28 2.69 -8.81
C GLU A 27 -13.21 3.56 -8.09
N PRO A 28 -13.45 4.87 -7.89
CA PRO A 28 -12.50 5.73 -7.19
C PRO A 28 -12.27 5.24 -5.75
N GLN A 29 -11.02 4.95 -5.40
CA GLN A 29 -10.60 4.64 -4.03
C GLN A 29 -9.85 5.83 -3.44
N LEU A 30 -10.32 6.36 -2.31
CA LEU A 30 -9.63 7.44 -1.62
C LEU A 30 -8.41 6.88 -0.87
N MET A 31 -7.22 7.41 -1.20
CA MET A 31 -5.98 7.14 -0.50
C MET A 31 -5.49 8.41 0.19
N THR A 32 -4.97 8.26 1.40
CA THR A 32 -4.44 9.34 2.24
C THR A 32 -2.99 9.05 2.60
N SER A 33 -2.12 10.06 2.52
CA SER A 33 -0.74 9.94 3.00
C SER A 33 -0.70 9.72 4.52
N TYR A 34 0.32 8.98 4.97
CA TYR A 34 0.69 8.93 6.38
C TYR A 34 1.39 10.23 6.77
N THR A 35 1.03 10.78 7.93
CA THR A 35 1.61 11.99 8.51
C THR A 35 2.37 11.71 9.81
N ASP A 36 2.29 10.49 10.34
CA ASP A 36 3.01 10.06 11.54
C ASP A 36 3.46 8.60 11.41
N TYR A 37 4.59 8.26 12.02
CA TYR A 37 5.16 6.90 11.96
C TYR A 37 4.27 5.85 12.64
N ASN A 38 3.44 6.24 13.61
CA ASN A 38 2.60 5.30 14.35
C ASN A 38 1.28 4.94 13.63
N GLN A 39 0.98 5.57 12.50
CA GLN A 39 -0.25 5.30 11.72
C GLN A 39 -0.17 4.00 10.91
N PHE A 40 1.01 3.39 10.82
CA PHE A 40 1.26 2.19 10.05
C PHE A 40 2.37 1.37 10.69
N ASP A 41 2.29 0.04 10.63
CA ASP A 41 3.36 -0.84 11.06
C ASP A 41 4.50 -0.83 10.03
N PHE A 42 5.25 0.29 10.00
CA PHE A 42 6.34 0.51 9.06
C PHE A 42 7.43 -0.56 9.21
N ASP A 43 7.84 -0.86 10.43
CA ASP A 43 8.94 -1.77 10.70
C ASP A 43 8.66 -3.18 10.18
N GLN A 44 7.46 -3.73 10.43
CA GLN A 44 7.10 -5.04 9.90
C GLN A 44 6.87 -5.00 8.39
N LYS A 45 5.96 -4.14 7.90
CA LYS A 45 5.51 -4.19 6.51
C LYS A 45 6.60 -3.76 5.52
N VAL A 46 7.36 -2.73 5.86
CA VAL A 46 8.50 -2.28 5.04
C VAL A 46 9.67 -3.22 5.19
N GLY A 47 9.91 -3.78 6.39
CA GLY A 47 10.91 -4.83 6.60
C GLY A 47 10.65 -6.08 5.75
N ASP A 48 9.39 -6.51 5.62
CA ASP A 48 9.00 -7.63 4.75
C ASP A 48 9.24 -7.34 3.27
N ARG A 49 9.00 -6.10 2.83
CA ARG A 49 9.34 -5.66 1.47
C ARG A 49 10.86 -5.71 1.29
N ASP A 50 11.60 -5.12 2.21
CA ASP A 50 13.06 -5.03 2.16
C ASP A 50 13.73 -6.40 2.04
N ARG A 51 13.26 -7.39 2.82
CA ARG A 51 13.71 -8.79 2.70
C ARG A 51 13.40 -9.41 1.34
N ARG A 52 12.23 -9.12 0.75
CA ARG A 52 11.82 -9.67 -0.55
C ARG A 52 12.62 -9.10 -1.71
N PHE A 53 13.03 -7.84 -1.62
CA PHE A 53 13.67 -7.11 -2.72
C PHE A 53 15.16 -6.80 -2.48
N GLY A 54 15.73 -7.21 -1.35
CA GLY A 54 17.14 -6.98 -1.02
C GLY A 54 17.45 -5.51 -0.74
N GLU A 55 16.51 -4.81 -0.11
CA GLU A 55 16.59 -3.36 0.15
C GLU A 55 16.73 -3.07 1.65
N ASP A 56 17.21 -1.88 2.02
CA ASP A 56 17.30 -1.43 3.41
C ASP A 56 16.76 0.01 3.56
N HIS A 57 15.53 0.13 4.06
CA HIS A 57 14.91 1.42 4.33
C HIS A 57 15.56 2.17 5.49
N ARG A 58 16.18 1.49 6.46
CA ARG A 58 16.82 2.13 7.62
C ARG A 58 18.10 2.83 7.17
N HIS A 59 18.91 2.15 6.36
CA HIS A 59 20.05 2.79 5.71
C HIS A 59 19.62 3.97 4.81
N LYS A 60 18.58 3.79 3.98
CA LYS A 60 18.01 4.86 3.15
C LYS A 60 17.50 6.06 3.98
N ARG A 61 16.98 5.83 5.19
CA ARG A 61 16.58 6.89 6.12
C ARG A 61 17.81 7.64 6.63
N GLN A 62 18.83 6.93 7.09
CA GLN A 62 20.06 7.51 7.63
C GLN A 62 20.76 8.41 6.63
N VAL A 63 20.94 7.95 5.39
CA VAL A 63 21.58 8.76 4.33
C VAL A 63 20.74 9.98 3.91
N ARG A 64 19.48 10.07 4.34
CA ARG A 64 18.56 11.19 4.07
C ARG A 64 18.34 12.09 5.30
N GLU A 65 19.06 11.89 6.40
CA GLU A 65 18.95 12.73 7.60
C GLU A 65 19.25 14.21 7.34
N TYR A 66 19.99 14.52 6.26
CA TYR A 66 20.25 15.88 5.82
C TYR A 66 18.99 16.61 5.32
N ILE A 67 17.91 15.88 4.99
CA ILE A 67 16.63 16.44 4.56
C ILE A 67 15.83 16.79 5.80
N LYS A 68 15.52 18.08 5.97
CA LYS A 68 14.72 18.55 7.10
C LYS A 68 13.30 18.02 7.02
N GLU A 69 12.78 17.56 8.15
CA GLU A 69 11.39 17.15 8.29
C GLU A 69 10.47 18.39 8.17
N PRO A 70 9.50 18.39 7.24
CA PRO A 70 8.61 19.52 7.05
C PRO A 70 7.59 19.61 8.20
N SER A 71 7.16 20.83 8.52
CA SER A 71 6.01 21.03 9.38
C SER A 71 4.75 20.59 8.65
N ILE A 72 4.02 19.63 9.22
CA ILE A 72 2.73 19.19 8.68
C ILE A 72 1.68 20.24 9.01
N HIS A 73 0.83 20.57 8.04
CA HIS A 73 -0.28 21.52 8.23
C HIS A 73 -1.30 20.94 9.23
N GLU A 74 -1.83 21.76 10.12
CA GLU A 74 -2.70 21.32 11.22
C GLU A 74 -3.95 20.57 10.76
N ASP A 75 -4.48 20.89 9.58
CA ASP A 75 -5.64 20.23 8.98
C ASP A 75 -5.32 19.03 8.07
N ALA A 76 -4.04 18.70 7.88
CA ALA A 76 -3.62 17.65 6.94
C ALA A 76 -3.76 16.22 7.49
N ASP A 77 -4.25 16.06 8.71
CA ASP A 77 -4.38 14.80 9.43
C ASP A 77 -5.85 14.40 9.66
N ALA A 78 -6.81 15.05 8.98
CA ALA A 78 -8.24 14.76 9.13
C ALA A 78 -8.62 13.29 8.86
N ALA A 79 -7.83 12.56 8.05
CA ALA A 79 -8.02 11.12 7.84
C ALA A 79 -7.68 10.27 9.08
N TRP A 80 -6.91 10.83 10.00
CA TRP A 80 -6.35 10.20 11.20
C TRP A 80 -6.97 10.76 12.50
N LYS A 81 -7.54 11.96 12.45
CA LYS A 81 -8.31 12.57 13.55
C LYS A 81 -9.74 12.01 13.59
N GLY A 82 -9.98 11.00 14.43
CA GLY A 82 -11.31 10.47 14.74
C GLY A 82 -11.48 9.02 14.29
N GLY A 83 -11.63 8.12 15.27
CA GLY A 83 -11.81 6.69 15.02
C GLY A 83 -13.05 6.40 14.17
N SER A 84 -12.89 5.60 13.11
CA SER A 84 -13.89 4.65 12.57
C SER A 84 -13.73 4.27 11.08
N HIS A 85 -12.59 4.43 10.39
CA HIS A 85 -12.55 4.08 8.94
C HIS A 85 -11.40 3.16 8.49
N SER A 86 -10.67 2.53 9.40
CA SER A 86 -9.83 1.36 9.05
C SER A 86 -10.59 0.06 9.31
N LYS A 87 -11.66 -0.21 8.55
CA LYS A 87 -12.03 -1.61 8.34
C LYS A 87 -10.98 -2.20 7.41
N GLN A 88 -9.88 -2.67 7.99
CA GLN A 88 -9.03 -3.64 7.31
C GLN A 88 -9.95 -4.79 6.88
N SER A 89 -10.07 -4.98 5.57
CA SER A 89 -10.74 -6.14 5.00
C SER A 89 -9.96 -7.39 5.41
N GLU A 90 -10.30 -7.97 6.56
CA GLU A 90 -10.08 -9.38 6.81
C GLU A 90 -10.93 -10.17 5.81
N LYS A 91 -10.41 -10.37 4.59
CA LYS A 91 -10.88 -11.45 3.74
C LYS A 91 -10.04 -12.66 4.05
N SER A 92 -10.63 -13.51 4.89
CA SER A 92 -10.32 -14.92 5.08
C SER A 92 -9.78 -15.53 3.78
N SER A 93 -8.52 -15.90 3.80
CA SER A 93 -7.90 -16.74 2.77
C SER A 93 -8.43 -18.16 2.93
N THR A 94 -9.65 -18.39 2.46
CA THR A 94 -10.20 -19.73 2.20
C THR A 94 -10.94 -19.69 0.88
N MET A 95 -10.19 -19.77 -0.21
CA MET A 95 -10.69 -20.30 -1.47
C MET A 95 -9.65 -21.31 -1.93
N ALA A 96 -9.92 -22.58 -1.62
CA ALA A 96 -9.26 -23.69 -2.26
C ALA A 96 -9.49 -23.57 -3.77
N HIS A 97 -8.41 -23.55 -4.55
CA HIS A 97 -8.49 -23.70 -6.00
C HIS A 97 -9.06 -25.09 -6.31
N PRO A 98 -10.14 -25.23 -7.09
CA PRO A 98 -10.50 -26.52 -7.65
C PRO A 98 -9.42 -26.93 -8.66
N SER A 99 -8.79 -28.06 -8.40
CA SER A 99 -7.91 -28.76 -9.35
C SER A 99 -8.73 -29.11 -10.59
N VAL A 100 -8.44 -28.47 -11.73
CA VAL A 100 -8.95 -28.90 -13.02
C VAL A 100 -8.21 -30.18 -13.39
N MET A 101 -8.89 -31.32 -13.24
CA MET A 101 -8.48 -32.57 -13.88
C MET A 101 -8.44 -32.34 -15.39
N GLN A 102 -7.27 -32.48 -15.98
CA GLN A 102 -7.14 -32.63 -17.43
C GLN A 102 -7.55 -34.06 -17.76
N ASP A 103 -8.77 -34.23 -18.25
CA ASP A 103 -9.17 -35.47 -18.89
C ASP A 103 -8.39 -35.61 -20.21
N SER A 104 -7.45 -36.54 -20.19
CA SER A 104 -6.75 -37.04 -21.37
C SER A 104 -7.76 -37.63 -22.35
N HIS A 105 -8.04 -36.90 -23.43
CA HIS A 105 -8.70 -37.48 -24.60
C HIS A 105 -7.74 -38.44 -25.30
N SER A 106 -7.95 -39.72 -25.04
CA SER A 106 -7.57 -40.81 -25.94
C SER A 106 -8.56 -40.79 -27.12
N ALA A 107 -8.05 -40.56 -28.33
CA ALA A 107 -8.75 -40.83 -29.57
C ALA A 107 -7.86 -41.74 -30.43
N ALA A 108 -8.51 -42.80 -30.91
CA ALA A 108 -8.00 -43.87 -31.75
C ALA A 108 -7.41 -43.41 -33.09
#